data_AF-A0A2W7RR70-F1
#
_entry.id   AF-A0A2W7RR70-F1
#
_cell.length_a   1.000
_cell.length_b   1.000
_cell.length_c   1.000
_cell.angle_alpha   90.00
_cell.angle_beta   90.00
_cell.angle_gamma   90.00
#
_symmetry.space_group_name_H-M   'P 1'
#
loop_
_entity.id
_entity.type
_entity.pdbx_description
1 polymer ?
#
loop_
_entity_poly.entity_id
_entity_poly.type
_entity_poly.pdbx_seq_one_letter_code
_entity_poly.pdbx_strand_id
1 'polypeptide(L)'
;MKQKIAFTLAFLMCSLLSFAQQIQMPQASPSAKIAQKVGLTDVTVDYSRPSTKDRKIFGELVPYGQVWRTGANGATVLSFSTDVIIDGKSIPAGQYALYAIPGKSEWTMILSKNIKLWGAIGYQQADDVIRFKTTPEKLKKKNETFEISFANMTDTGSDLSLEWENTKVDFRIETQVDPLVMAQIKELIIDGNSTDPSLLYSAASYYYTNKKDMNLAYNWINESVEKDSKYWTMHLKAKIEAALGKKTDAVETAKVSINLAEEAGNQDYVGLNERLIKSLK
;
A
#
# COMPACT_ATOMS: atom_id res chain seq x y z
N MET A 1 -11.34 65.53 30.71
CA MET A 1 -11.96 64.49 29.86
C MET A 1 -11.00 63.49 29.23
N LYS A 2 -9.68 63.76 29.09
CA LYS A 2 -8.74 62.81 28.44
C LYS A 2 -8.28 61.63 29.31
N GLN A 3 -8.30 61.74 30.64
CA GLN A 3 -7.87 60.66 31.56
C GLN A 3 -8.94 59.58 31.83
N LYS A 4 -10.24 59.89 31.65
CA LYS A 4 -11.32 58.88 31.84
C LYS A 4 -11.49 57.96 30.62
N ILE A 5 -10.99 58.37 29.45
CA ILE A 5 -11.05 57.58 28.21
C ILE A 5 -9.97 56.48 28.21
N ALA A 6 -8.80 56.75 28.80
CA ALA A 6 -7.70 55.78 28.87
C ALA A 6 -8.03 54.55 29.74
N PHE A 7 -8.78 54.71 30.83
CA PHE A 7 -9.18 53.60 31.69
C PHE A 7 -10.31 52.73 31.11
N THR A 8 -11.11 53.29 30.19
CA THR A 8 -12.21 52.54 29.56
C THR A 8 -11.71 51.69 28.38
N LEU A 9 -10.62 52.11 27.71
CA LEU A 9 -10.01 51.36 26.61
C LEU A 9 -9.14 50.19 27.10
N ALA A 10 -8.54 50.29 28.29
CA ALA A 10 -7.74 49.22 28.89
C ALA A 10 -8.60 48.04 29.40
N PHE A 11 -9.87 48.28 29.76
CA PHE A 11 -10.77 47.21 30.21
C PHE A 11 -11.40 46.42 29.05
N LEU A 12 -11.46 47.02 27.85
CA LEU A 12 -12.04 46.38 26.65
C LEU A 12 -11.05 45.46 25.92
N MET A 13 -9.75 45.55 26.21
CA MET A 13 -8.72 44.75 25.55
C MET A 13 -8.37 43.43 26.29
N CYS A 14 -8.87 43.24 27.51
CA CYS A 14 -8.61 42.03 28.32
C CYS A 14 -9.68 40.92 28.19
N SER A 15 -10.75 41.12 27.42
CA SER A 15 -11.85 40.15 27.33
C SER A 15 -11.79 39.17 26.15
N LEU A 16 -10.73 39.22 25.32
CA LEU A 16 -10.67 38.42 24.08
C LEU A 16 -9.73 37.20 24.10
N LEU A 17 -9.19 36.80 25.26
CA LEU A 17 -8.37 35.59 25.37
C LEU A 17 -8.88 34.58 26.40
N SER A 18 -10.20 34.49 26.56
CA SER A 18 -10.82 33.29 27.15
C SER A 18 -11.08 32.25 26.07
N PHE A 19 -10.03 31.77 25.40
CA PHE A 19 -10.09 30.37 24.96
C PHE A 19 -10.13 29.56 26.24
N ALA A 20 -11.28 29.01 26.58
CA ALA A 20 -11.34 27.99 27.63
C ALA A 20 -10.27 26.94 27.28
N GLN A 21 -9.21 26.85 28.10
CA GLN A 21 -8.30 25.71 28.06
C GLN A 21 -9.10 24.50 28.53
N GLN A 22 -9.85 23.90 27.61
CA GLN A 22 -10.51 22.64 27.85
C GLN A 22 -9.44 21.61 28.11
N ILE A 23 -9.55 20.87 29.22
CA ILE A 23 -8.61 19.79 29.54
C ILE A 23 -8.68 18.79 28.39
N GLN A 24 -7.56 18.60 27.69
CA GLN A 24 -7.45 17.62 26.63
C GLN A 24 -7.39 16.23 27.26
N MET A 25 -8.51 15.52 27.24
CA MET A 25 -8.57 14.13 27.68
C MET A 25 -8.21 13.19 26.52
N PRO A 26 -7.57 12.03 26.80
CA PRO A 26 -7.40 10.99 25.80
C PRO A 26 -8.76 10.57 25.22
N GLN A 27 -8.83 10.48 23.89
CA GLN A 27 -10.03 9.99 23.21
C GLN A 27 -10.25 8.51 23.55
N ALA A 28 -11.49 8.13 23.85
CA ALA A 28 -11.84 6.74 24.17
C ALA A 28 -11.58 5.76 23.01
N SER A 29 -11.48 6.27 21.79
CA SER A 29 -11.08 5.55 20.58
C SER A 29 -10.06 6.40 19.84
N PRO A 30 -8.77 6.22 20.10
CA PRO A 30 -7.70 6.98 19.46
C PRO A 30 -7.74 6.82 17.93
N SER A 31 -7.39 7.88 17.20
CA SER A 31 -7.20 7.80 15.76
C SER A 31 -5.91 7.05 15.42
N ALA A 32 -5.90 6.41 14.26
CA ALA A 32 -4.75 5.76 13.68
C ALA A 32 -4.77 5.93 12.16
N LYS A 33 -3.58 6.03 11.58
CA LYS A 33 -3.39 6.09 10.14
C LYS A 33 -2.30 5.12 9.73
N ILE A 34 -2.59 4.28 8.74
CA ILE A 34 -1.61 3.39 8.13
C ILE A 34 -1.51 3.70 6.64
N ALA A 35 -0.33 3.49 6.08
CA ALA A 35 -0.04 3.70 4.67
C ALA A 35 0.80 2.54 4.14
N GLN A 36 0.51 2.10 2.93
CA GLN A 36 1.22 1.00 2.28
C GLN A 36 1.26 1.23 0.77
N LYS A 37 2.42 1.01 0.18
CA LYS A 37 2.56 0.90 -1.27
C LYS A 37 2.18 -0.51 -1.70
N VAL A 38 1.13 -0.64 -2.52
CA VAL A 38 0.63 -1.89 -3.09
C VAL A 38 0.87 -1.85 -4.60
N GLY A 39 1.88 -2.57 -5.08
CA GLY A 39 2.43 -2.36 -6.41
C GLY A 39 2.92 -0.92 -6.58
N LEU A 40 2.30 -0.17 -7.48
CA LEU A 40 2.61 1.26 -7.69
C LEU A 40 1.62 2.22 -6.99
N THR A 41 0.60 1.69 -6.31
CA THR A 41 -0.45 2.49 -5.68
C THR A 41 -0.16 2.74 -4.21
N ASP A 42 -0.30 3.99 -3.77
CA ASP A 42 -0.30 4.34 -2.35
C ASP A 42 -1.72 4.13 -1.81
N VAL A 43 -1.83 3.26 -0.81
CA VAL A 43 -3.07 2.94 -0.11
C VAL A 43 -2.96 3.45 1.32
N THR A 44 -3.90 4.28 1.75
CA THR A 44 -3.94 4.75 3.15
C THR A 44 -5.28 4.45 3.81
N VAL A 45 -5.23 4.13 5.10
CA VAL A 45 -6.42 3.93 5.94
C VAL A 45 -6.36 4.91 7.11
N ASP A 46 -7.36 5.77 7.23
CA ASP A 46 -7.58 6.66 8.37
C ASP A 46 -8.79 6.15 9.16
N TYR A 47 -8.60 5.80 10.43
CA TYR A 47 -9.63 5.16 11.25
C TYR A 47 -9.46 5.45 12.74
N SER A 48 -10.48 5.14 13.54
CA SER A 48 -10.38 5.14 15.01
C SER A 48 -10.38 3.73 15.56
N ARG A 49 -9.60 3.50 16.62
CA ARG A 49 -9.33 2.20 17.24
C ARG A 49 -10.05 2.04 18.60
N PRO A 50 -11.34 1.66 18.65
CA PRO A 50 -12.01 1.37 19.90
C PRO A 50 -11.49 0.08 20.57
N SER A 51 -11.46 0.05 21.89
CA SER A 51 -11.18 -1.16 22.68
C SER A 51 -12.47 -1.90 23.08
N THR A 52 -12.37 -3.20 23.31
CA THR A 52 -13.53 -4.00 23.73
C THR A 52 -14.02 -3.59 25.11
N LYS A 53 -13.12 -3.34 26.06
CA LYS A 53 -13.45 -3.01 27.46
C LYS A 53 -14.41 -4.04 28.08
N ASP A 54 -14.06 -5.31 27.93
CA ASP A 54 -14.82 -6.48 28.42
C ASP A 54 -16.25 -6.64 27.85
N ARG A 55 -16.59 -5.88 26.79
CA ARG A 55 -17.84 -6.03 26.07
C ARG A 55 -17.69 -7.04 24.94
N LYS A 56 -18.77 -7.78 24.68
CA LYS A 56 -18.92 -8.51 23.42
C LYS A 56 -19.14 -7.52 22.28
N ILE A 57 -18.38 -7.65 21.20
CA ILE A 57 -18.43 -6.68 20.11
C ILE A 57 -19.51 -7.07 19.12
N PHE A 58 -19.33 -8.18 18.43
CA PHE A 58 -20.21 -8.55 17.32
C PHE A 58 -21.45 -9.29 17.82
N GLY A 59 -22.62 -8.84 17.36
CA GLY A 59 -23.92 -9.31 17.82
C GLY A 59 -24.45 -8.60 19.07
N GLU A 60 -23.67 -7.68 19.66
CA GLU A 60 -24.10 -6.83 20.79
C GLU A 60 -23.76 -5.35 20.53
N LEU A 61 -22.52 -4.91 20.77
CA LEU A 61 -22.12 -3.52 20.52
C LEU A 61 -22.25 -3.13 19.04
N VAL A 62 -21.90 -4.06 18.16
CA VAL A 62 -22.08 -3.98 16.71
C VAL A 62 -23.11 -5.04 16.33
N PRO A 63 -24.40 -4.67 16.18
CA PRO A 63 -25.46 -5.62 15.85
C PRO A 63 -25.24 -6.26 14.48
N TYR A 64 -25.57 -7.55 14.36
CA TYR A 64 -25.57 -8.21 13.06
C TYR A 64 -26.68 -7.69 12.15
N GLY A 65 -26.42 -7.69 10.84
CA GLY A 65 -27.38 -7.25 9.82
C GLY A 65 -27.60 -5.74 9.75
N GLN A 66 -26.84 -4.95 10.52
CA GLN A 66 -26.90 -3.49 10.53
C GLN A 66 -25.64 -2.88 9.95
N VAL A 67 -25.78 -1.74 9.26
CA VAL A 67 -24.65 -0.99 8.73
C VAL A 67 -23.82 -0.43 9.87
N TRP A 68 -22.51 -0.70 9.82
CA TRP A 68 -21.51 -0.24 10.75
C TRP A 68 -20.44 0.55 10.00
N ARG A 69 -20.00 1.67 10.58
CA ARG A 69 -18.94 2.56 10.10
C ARG A 69 -17.52 1.95 10.10
N THR A 70 -17.41 0.67 10.45
CA THR A 70 -16.14 -0.08 10.48
C THR A 70 -15.07 0.61 11.33
N GLY A 71 -15.43 1.02 12.55
CA GLY A 71 -14.58 1.76 13.47
C GLY A 71 -15.37 2.52 14.54
N ALA A 72 -14.78 3.57 15.09
CA ALA A 72 -15.41 4.51 16.05
C ALA A 72 -15.32 5.96 15.54
N ASN A 73 -16.11 6.85 16.14
CA ASN A 73 -16.14 8.28 15.79
C ASN A 73 -16.57 8.52 14.32
N GLY A 74 -15.68 9.04 13.48
CA GLY A 74 -15.90 9.21 12.04
C GLY A 74 -15.91 7.90 11.27
N ALA A 75 -16.26 7.96 9.98
CA ALA A 75 -16.11 6.84 9.07
C ALA A 75 -14.62 6.48 8.89
N THR A 76 -14.32 5.19 8.77
CA THR A 76 -13.01 4.74 8.31
C THR A 76 -12.84 5.13 6.85
N VAL A 77 -11.75 5.81 6.49
CA VAL A 77 -11.50 6.32 5.13
C VAL A 77 -10.34 5.57 4.49
N LEU A 78 -10.62 4.95 3.35
CA LEU A 78 -9.63 4.38 2.44
C LEU A 78 -9.29 5.38 1.35
N SER A 79 -8.02 5.54 1.03
CA SER A 79 -7.55 6.37 -0.09
C SER A 79 -6.64 5.56 -1.01
N PHE A 80 -6.84 5.70 -2.32
CA PHE A 80 -6.05 5.07 -3.37
C PHE A 80 -5.48 6.13 -4.31
N SER A 81 -4.17 6.12 -4.54
CA SER A 81 -3.53 7.07 -5.47
C SER A 81 -3.71 6.74 -6.96
N THR A 82 -4.02 5.48 -7.27
CA THR A 82 -4.40 5.03 -8.61
C THR A 82 -5.60 4.08 -8.51
N ASP A 83 -6.17 3.69 -9.66
CA ASP A 83 -7.27 2.74 -9.70
C ASP A 83 -6.84 1.37 -9.12
N VAL A 84 -7.74 0.76 -8.34
CA VAL A 84 -7.53 -0.55 -7.73
C VAL A 84 -8.60 -1.53 -8.18
N ILE A 85 -8.40 -2.81 -7.92
CA ILE A 85 -9.40 -3.87 -8.14
C ILE A 85 -9.76 -4.46 -6.77
N ILE A 86 -11.06 -4.50 -6.48
CA ILE A 86 -11.62 -5.11 -5.27
C ILE A 86 -12.79 -5.97 -5.69
N ASP A 87 -12.80 -7.24 -5.29
CA ASP A 87 -13.82 -8.23 -5.66
C ASP A 87 -14.07 -8.28 -7.20
N GLY A 88 -12.97 -8.23 -7.97
CA GLY A 88 -13.00 -8.26 -9.44
C GLY A 88 -13.53 -6.98 -10.11
N LYS A 89 -13.85 -5.92 -9.35
CA LYS A 89 -14.34 -4.65 -9.90
C LYS A 89 -13.28 -3.57 -9.79
N SER A 90 -13.13 -2.78 -10.86
CA SER A 90 -12.28 -1.61 -10.85
C SER A 90 -12.90 -0.49 -10.01
N ILE A 91 -12.11 0.03 -9.08
CA ILE A 91 -12.44 1.15 -8.20
C ILE A 91 -11.51 2.30 -8.57
N PRO A 92 -12.05 3.44 -9.04
CA PRO A 92 -11.23 4.58 -9.41
C PRO A 92 -10.38 5.11 -8.25
N ALA A 93 -9.25 5.72 -8.58
CA ALA A 93 -8.45 6.49 -7.62
C ALA A 93 -9.33 7.51 -6.86
N GLY A 94 -9.07 7.68 -5.57
CA GLY A 94 -9.88 8.57 -4.74
C GLY A 94 -9.99 8.13 -3.28
N GLN A 95 -10.93 8.74 -2.57
CA GLN A 95 -11.21 8.47 -1.16
C GLN A 95 -12.61 7.89 -0.98
N TYR A 96 -12.72 6.87 -0.14
CA TYR A 96 -13.96 6.14 0.10
C TYR A 96 -14.12 5.80 1.58
N ALA A 97 -15.35 5.90 2.08
CA ALA A 97 -15.68 5.43 3.41
C ALA A 97 -15.88 3.92 3.40
N LEU A 98 -15.26 3.23 4.35
CA LEU A 98 -15.42 1.80 4.57
C LEU A 98 -16.56 1.53 5.55
N TYR A 99 -17.63 0.95 5.05
CA TYR A 99 -18.72 0.42 5.85
C TYR A 99 -18.73 -1.11 5.79
N ALA A 100 -19.36 -1.72 6.81
CA ALA A 100 -19.57 -3.15 6.87
C ALA A 100 -20.98 -3.44 7.38
N ILE A 101 -21.56 -4.56 6.94
CA ILE A 101 -22.74 -5.16 7.55
C ILE A 101 -22.28 -6.52 8.11
N PRO A 102 -21.97 -6.59 9.42
CA PRO A 102 -21.52 -7.83 10.03
C PRO A 102 -22.62 -8.88 10.06
N GLY A 103 -22.23 -10.14 9.84
CA GLY A 103 -23.06 -11.31 10.05
C GLY A 103 -22.28 -12.41 10.77
N LYS A 104 -22.97 -13.52 11.10
CA LYS A 104 -22.35 -14.66 11.80
C LYS A 104 -21.40 -15.46 10.91
N SER A 105 -21.78 -15.65 9.64
CA SER A 105 -21.05 -16.47 8.66
C SER A 105 -20.57 -15.67 7.45
N GLU A 106 -21.07 -14.46 7.25
CA GLU A 106 -20.78 -13.63 6.09
C GLU A 106 -20.89 -12.17 6.49
N TRP A 107 -19.95 -11.35 6.04
CA TRP A 107 -19.99 -9.90 6.14
C TRP A 107 -20.22 -9.30 4.76
N THR A 108 -20.90 -8.16 4.71
CA THR A 108 -20.93 -7.32 3.51
C THR A 108 -20.01 -6.14 3.72
N MET A 109 -18.95 -6.05 2.95
CA MET A 109 -18.05 -4.89 2.94
C MET A 109 -18.52 -3.89 1.90
N ILE A 110 -18.35 -2.60 2.18
CA ILE A 110 -18.93 -1.52 1.40
C ILE A 110 -17.93 -0.38 1.30
N LEU A 111 -17.68 0.10 0.08
CA LEU A 111 -17.05 1.39 -0.14
C LEU A 111 -18.10 2.41 -0.58
N SER A 112 -18.16 3.54 0.10
CA SER A 112 -19.13 4.62 -0.17
C SER A 112 -18.41 5.94 -0.46
N LYS A 113 -18.99 6.77 -1.33
CA LYS A 113 -18.44 8.09 -1.69
C LYS A 113 -18.52 9.11 -0.56
N ASN A 114 -19.43 8.93 0.41
CA ASN A 114 -19.62 9.88 1.49
C ASN A 114 -18.67 9.63 2.67
N ILE A 115 -17.56 10.36 2.69
CA ILE A 115 -16.50 10.25 3.72
C ILE A 115 -16.73 11.11 4.96
N LYS A 116 -17.80 11.94 4.99
CA LYS A 116 -17.97 12.99 6.01
C LYS A 116 -18.92 12.59 7.14
N LEU A 117 -19.49 11.38 7.09
CA LEU A 117 -20.49 10.96 8.06
C LEU A 117 -19.85 10.65 9.42
N TRP A 118 -20.52 11.11 10.48
CA TRP A 118 -20.21 10.70 11.84
C TRP A 118 -20.86 9.34 12.13
N GLY A 119 -20.16 8.30 11.72
CA GLY A 119 -20.61 6.93 11.79
C GLY A 119 -21.59 6.53 10.69
N ALA A 120 -22.66 5.83 11.04
CA ALA A 120 -23.65 5.29 10.07
C ALA A 120 -24.93 6.13 9.97
N ILE A 121 -25.08 7.17 10.81
CA ILE A 121 -26.24 8.07 10.73
C ILE A 121 -26.14 8.87 9.43
N GLY A 122 -27.21 8.83 8.64
CA GLY A 122 -27.26 9.48 7.33
C GLY A 122 -26.65 8.66 6.19
N TYR A 123 -26.20 7.42 6.45
CA TYR A 123 -25.74 6.51 5.41
C TYR A 123 -26.84 6.27 4.36
N GLN A 124 -26.46 6.34 3.07
CA GLN A 124 -27.33 6.07 1.94
C GLN A 124 -26.68 5.02 1.04
N GLN A 125 -27.38 3.92 0.77
CA GLN A 125 -26.90 2.88 -0.14
C GLN A 125 -26.66 3.40 -1.57
N ALA A 126 -27.33 4.48 -1.98
CA ALA A 126 -27.12 5.11 -3.28
C ALA A 126 -25.70 5.70 -3.45
N ASP A 127 -24.98 5.96 -2.36
CA ASP A 127 -23.60 6.46 -2.38
C ASP A 127 -22.56 5.33 -2.47
N ASP A 128 -23.00 4.07 -2.44
CA ASP A 128 -22.09 2.92 -2.52
C ASP A 128 -21.46 2.79 -3.90
N VAL A 129 -20.14 2.64 -3.91
CA VAL A 129 -19.33 2.33 -5.09
C VAL A 129 -19.30 0.83 -5.32
N ILE A 130 -19.15 0.06 -4.24
CA ILE A 130 -19.16 -1.40 -4.29
C ILE A 130 -19.72 -1.96 -2.99
N ARG A 131 -20.45 -3.08 -3.12
CA ARG A 131 -20.74 -4.02 -2.04
C ARG A 131 -20.22 -5.39 -2.44
N PHE A 132 -19.54 -6.05 -1.53
CA PHE A 132 -18.98 -7.39 -1.74
C PHE A 132 -19.00 -8.20 -0.45
N LYS A 133 -18.89 -9.53 -0.58
CA LYS A 133 -19.00 -10.45 0.55
C LYS A 133 -17.63 -10.91 1.01
N THR A 134 -17.49 -11.06 2.32
CA THR A 134 -16.29 -11.62 2.96
C THR A 134 -16.71 -12.57 4.08
N THR A 135 -15.84 -13.50 4.43
CA THR A 135 -16.12 -14.49 5.49
C THR A 135 -15.39 -14.08 6.77
N PRO A 136 -16.09 -13.87 7.90
CA PRO A 136 -15.43 -13.62 9.17
C PRO A 136 -14.77 -14.90 9.70
N GLU A 137 -13.54 -14.76 10.17
CA GLU A 137 -12.76 -15.81 10.81
C GLU A 137 -12.70 -15.61 12.32
N LYS A 138 -12.65 -16.72 13.06
CA LYS A 138 -12.49 -16.68 14.51
C LYS A 138 -11.00 -16.68 14.89
N LEU A 139 -10.55 -15.63 15.57
CA LEU A 139 -9.21 -15.53 16.12
C LEU A 139 -9.05 -16.37 17.40
N LYS A 140 -7.91 -17.05 17.51
CA LYS A 140 -7.52 -17.81 18.71
C LYS A 140 -7.24 -16.89 19.90
N LYS A 141 -6.57 -15.76 19.65
CA LYS A 141 -6.26 -14.73 20.64
C LYS A 141 -7.21 -13.55 20.44
N LYS A 142 -7.75 -13.04 21.54
CA LYS A 142 -8.57 -11.83 21.54
C LYS A 142 -7.69 -10.63 21.14
N ASN A 143 -8.12 -9.87 20.15
CA ASN A 143 -7.60 -8.55 19.84
C ASN A 143 -8.37 -7.48 20.62
N GLU A 144 -7.75 -6.90 21.64
CA GLU A 144 -8.44 -5.99 22.57
C GLU A 144 -8.85 -4.67 21.91
N THR A 145 -8.05 -4.19 20.96
CA THR A 145 -8.25 -2.89 20.31
C THR A 145 -8.41 -3.11 18.83
N PHE A 146 -9.47 -2.55 18.25
CA PHE A 146 -9.76 -2.66 16.82
C PHE A 146 -8.52 -2.28 15.99
N GLU A 147 -8.18 -3.14 15.05
CA GLU A 147 -7.01 -2.97 14.21
C GLU A 147 -7.39 -3.18 12.75
N ILE A 148 -6.86 -2.31 11.90
CA ILE A 148 -6.80 -2.49 10.47
C ILE A 148 -5.33 -2.57 10.09
N SER A 149 -4.94 -3.56 9.28
CA SER A 149 -3.56 -3.79 8.84
C SER A 149 -3.50 -4.33 7.41
N PHE A 150 -2.33 -4.20 6.78
CA PHE A 150 -2.04 -4.82 5.49
C PHE A 150 -1.38 -6.19 5.72
N ALA A 151 -1.88 -7.23 5.05
CA ALA A 151 -1.39 -8.60 5.16
C ALA A 151 -1.21 -9.23 3.76
N ASN A 152 -0.50 -10.36 3.68
CA ASN A 152 -0.36 -11.17 2.46
C ASN A 152 0.06 -10.36 1.21
N MET A 153 1.10 -9.54 1.38
CA MET A 153 1.63 -8.67 0.33
C MET A 153 2.18 -9.47 -0.85
N THR A 154 1.92 -8.96 -2.05
CA THR A 154 2.47 -9.42 -3.33
C THR A 154 2.86 -8.19 -4.16
N ASP A 155 3.52 -8.40 -5.30
CA ASP A 155 3.90 -7.31 -6.21
C ASP A 155 2.69 -6.53 -6.75
N THR A 156 1.49 -7.11 -6.74
CA THR A 156 0.28 -6.54 -7.35
C THR A 156 -0.92 -6.46 -6.41
N GLY A 157 -0.75 -6.72 -5.11
CA GLY A 157 -1.90 -6.74 -4.20
C GLY A 157 -1.54 -7.02 -2.75
N SER A 158 -2.48 -6.68 -1.88
CA SER A 158 -2.42 -6.87 -0.43
C SER A 158 -3.82 -7.18 0.09
N ASP A 159 -3.89 -7.97 1.16
CA ASP A 159 -5.11 -8.10 1.94
C ASP A 159 -5.20 -6.92 2.91
N LEU A 160 -6.39 -6.36 3.07
CA LEU A 160 -6.71 -5.48 4.18
C LEU A 160 -7.41 -6.30 5.26
N SER A 161 -6.73 -6.50 6.38
CA SER A 161 -7.21 -7.27 7.53
C SER A 161 -7.85 -6.35 8.56
N LEU A 162 -9.04 -6.71 9.05
CA LEU A 162 -9.75 -6.03 10.11
C LEU A 162 -9.93 -6.99 11.29
N GLU A 163 -9.40 -6.65 12.44
CA GLU A 163 -9.40 -7.51 13.63
C GLU A 163 -9.97 -6.79 14.85
N TRP A 164 -10.99 -7.38 15.48
CA TRP A 164 -11.49 -6.93 16.78
C TRP A 164 -12.06 -8.09 17.58
N GLU A 165 -11.83 -8.09 18.90
CA GLU A 165 -12.26 -9.17 19.78
C GLU A 165 -11.70 -10.51 19.25
N ASN A 166 -12.54 -11.50 18.97
CA ASN A 166 -12.14 -12.78 18.40
C ASN A 166 -12.55 -12.90 16.93
N THR A 167 -12.77 -11.79 16.24
CA THR A 167 -13.20 -11.78 14.83
C THR A 167 -12.15 -11.11 13.96
N LYS A 168 -11.84 -11.74 12.84
CA LYS A 168 -11.03 -11.22 11.74
C LYS A 168 -11.83 -11.24 10.47
N VAL A 169 -11.68 -10.24 9.61
CA VAL A 169 -12.21 -10.26 8.26
C VAL A 169 -11.21 -9.62 7.32
N ASP A 170 -10.97 -10.26 6.19
CA ASP A 170 -10.02 -9.80 5.18
C ASP A 170 -10.76 -9.51 3.87
N PHE A 171 -10.19 -8.59 3.09
CA PHE A 171 -10.48 -8.52 1.66
C PHE A 171 -9.26 -8.09 0.85
N ARG A 172 -9.22 -8.55 -0.40
CA ARG A 172 -8.12 -8.30 -1.31
C ARG A 172 -8.24 -6.93 -1.98
N ILE A 173 -7.13 -6.19 -2.00
CA ILE A 173 -6.92 -5.01 -2.84
C ILE A 173 -5.83 -5.38 -3.85
N GLU A 174 -6.17 -5.33 -5.13
CA GLU A 174 -5.23 -5.57 -6.23
C GLU A 174 -4.99 -4.30 -7.04
N THR A 175 -3.85 -4.22 -7.72
CA THR A 175 -3.45 -3.07 -8.52
C THR A 175 -2.97 -3.49 -9.90
N GLN A 176 -3.15 -2.62 -10.89
CA GLN A 176 -2.76 -2.89 -12.27
C GLN A 176 -1.32 -2.45 -12.52
N VAL A 177 -0.35 -3.23 -12.07
CA VAL A 177 1.09 -2.89 -12.24
C VAL A 177 1.54 -3.01 -13.69
N ASP A 178 1.17 -4.11 -14.37
CA ASP A 178 1.71 -4.42 -15.71
C ASP A 178 1.37 -3.36 -16.77
N PRO A 179 0.11 -2.94 -16.93
CA PRO A 179 -0.22 -1.90 -17.92
C PRO A 179 0.52 -0.58 -17.65
N LEU A 180 0.69 -0.20 -16.38
CA LEU A 180 1.36 1.04 -15.99
C LEU A 180 2.86 1.02 -16.26
N VAL A 181 3.54 -0.10 -15.96
CA VAL A 181 4.98 -0.22 -16.23
C VAL A 181 5.23 -0.37 -17.73
N MET A 182 4.41 -1.14 -18.44
CA MET A 182 4.55 -1.31 -19.88
C MET A 182 4.32 -0.01 -20.65
N ALA A 183 3.37 0.83 -20.22
CA ALA A 183 3.18 2.17 -20.78
C ALA A 183 4.44 3.04 -20.60
N GLN A 184 5.03 3.05 -19.40
CA GLN A 184 6.28 3.79 -19.14
C GLN A 184 7.46 3.27 -19.96
N ILE A 185 7.63 1.94 -20.07
CA ILE A 185 8.69 1.36 -20.91
C ILE A 185 8.49 1.76 -22.38
N LYS A 186 7.26 1.70 -22.87
CA LYS A 186 6.95 2.12 -24.24
C LYS A 186 7.32 3.58 -24.46
N GLU A 187 6.85 4.48 -23.60
CA GLU A 187 7.08 5.92 -23.72
C GLU A 187 8.57 6.28 -23.60
N LEU A 188 9.22 5.80 -22.53
CA LEU A 188 10.58 6.24 -22.18
C LEU A 188 11.66 5.51 -22.99
N ILE A 189 11.50 4.22 -23.25
CA ILE A 189 12.54 3.41 -23.91
C ILE A 189 12.27 3.29 -25.41
N ILE A 190 11.09 2.78 -25.77
CA ILE A 190 10.79 2.38 -27.16
C ILE A 190 10.54 3.59 -28.04
N ASP A 191 9.61 4.46 -27.65
CA ASP A 191 9.25 5.66 -28.41
C ASP A 191 10.29 6.77 -28.18
N GLY A 192 10.74 6.92 -26.94
CA GLY A 192 11.75 7.90 -26.54
C GLY A 192 13.18 7.60 -27.03
N ASN A 193 13.44 6.38 -27.53
CA ASN A 193 14.78 5.89 -27.91
C ASN A 193 15.83 6.19 -26.82
N SER A 194 15.46 6.02 -25.55
CA SER A 194 16.36 6.34 -24.43
C SER A 194 17.57 5.43 -24.45
N THR A 195 18.73 6.04 -24.27
CA THR A 195 20.01 5.35 -24.11
C THR A 195 20.57 5.52 -22.69
N ASP A 196 19.72 5.92 -21.74
CA ASP A 196 20.09 6.04 -20.33
C ASP A 196 20.26 4.64 -19.72
N PRO A 197 21.44 4.33 -19.13
CA PRO A 197 21.73 2.98 -18.65
C PRO A 197 20.81 2.53 -17.51
N SER A 198 20.31 3.45 -16.68
CA SER A 198 19.43 3.12 -15.56
C SER A 198 18.01 2.78 -16.03
N LEU A 199 17.49 3.52 -17.01
CA LEU A 199 16.21 3.24 -17.65
C LEU A 199 16.24 1.91 -18.41
N LEU A 200 17.30 1.65 -19.18
CA LEU A 200 17.51 0.39 -19.89
C LEU A 200 17.60 -0.81 -18.94
N TYR A 201 18.36 -0.68 -17.84
CA TYR A 201 18.43 -1.69 -16.78
C TYR A 201 17.04 -1.97 -16.19
N SER A 202 16.29 -0.91 -15.87
CA SER A 202 14.95 -1.04 -15.26
C SER A 202 13.98 -1.78 -16.18
N ALA A 203 13.99 -1.47 -17.47
CA ALA A 203 13.17 -2.14 -18.48
C ALA A 203 13.58 -3.62 -18.64
N ALA A 204 14.88 -3.91 -18.75
CA ALA A 204 15.39 -5.28 -18.83
C ALA A 204 15.03 -6.11 -17.58
N SER A 205 15.17 -5.52 -16.39
CA SER A 205 14.83 -6.16 -15.11
C SER A 205 13.35 -6.50 -15.04
N TYR A 206 12.50 -5.57 -15.49
CA TYR A 206 11.05 -5.79 -15.52
C TYR A 206 10.66 -6.91 -16.48
N TYR A 207 11.24 -6.93 -17.68
CA TYR A 207 10.97 -7.96 -18.68
C TYR A 207 11.47 -9.33 -18.23
N TYR A 208 12.65 -9.40 -17.62
CA TYR A 208 13.19 -10.63 -17.04
C TYR A 208 12.27 -11.17 -15.94
N THR A 209 11.89 -10.32 -14.98
CA THR A 209 11.09 -10.73 -13.80
C THR A 209 9.70 -11.23 -14.21
N ASN A 210 9.07 -10.54 -15.17
CA ASN A 210 7.73 -10.86 -15.64
C ASN A 210 7.71 -11.83 -16.84
N LYS A 211 8.86 -12.46 -17.16
CA LYS A 211 9.00 -13.44 -18.25
C LYS A 211 8.44 -12.94 -19.59
N LYS A 212 8.71 -11.68 -19.92
CA LYS A 212 8.36 -11.05 -21.20
C LYS A 212 9.40 -11.41 -22.26
N ASP A 213 9.53 -10.60 -23.32
CA ASP A 213 10.51 -10.84 -24.39
C ASP A 213 11.95 -10.78 -23.84
N MET A 214 12.56 -11.96 -23.70
CA MET A 214 13.90 -12.10 -23.13
C MET A 214 15.00 -11.61 -24.09
N ASN A 215 14.76 -11.60 -25.41
CA ASN A 215 15.73 -11.05 -26.36
C ASN A 215 15.75 -9.52 -26.27
N LEU A 216 14.59 -8.89 -26.11
CA LEU A 216 14.52 -7.45 -25.91
C LEU A 216 15.16 -7.04 -24.58
N ALA A 217 14.89 -7.79 -23.50
CA ALA A 217 15.57 -7.61 -22.22
C ALA A 217 17.11 -7.75 -22.36
N TYR A 218 17.56 -8.73 -23.15
CA TYR A 218 18.99 -8.94 -23.42
C TYR A 218 19.64 -7.78 -24.18
N ASN A 219 18.94 -7.20 -25.16
CA ASN A 219 19.43 -6.04 -25.90
C ASN A 219 19.60 -4.83 -24.96
N TRP A 220 18.58 -4.51 -24.16
CA TRP A 220 18.63 -3.38 -23.23
C TRP A 220 19.69 -3.56 -22.15
N ILE A 221 19.83 -4.76 -21.57
CA ILE A 221 20.86 -4.97 -20.55
C ILE A 221 22.26 -4.90 -21.13
N ASN A 222 22.48 -5.34 -22.37
CA ASN A 222 23.78 -5.19 -23.03
C ASN A 222 24.15 -3.72 -23.22
N GLU A 223 23.23 -2.91 -23.72
CA GLU A 223 23.48 -1.47 -23.89
C GLU A 223 23.69 -0.77 -22.54
N SER A 224 22.94 -1.16 -21.50
CA SER A 224 23.10 -0.65 -20.15
C SER A 224 24.50 -0.92 -19.59
N VAL A 225 24.98 -2.17 -19.65
CA VAL A 225 26.30 -2.53 -19.10
C VAL A 225 27.47 -2.02 -19.93
N GLU A 226 27.29 -1.80 -21.24
CA GLU A 226 28.32 -1.19 -22.10
C GLU A 226 28.57 0.27 -21.70
N LYS A 227 27.51 0.99 -21.31
CA LYS A 227 27.60 2.39 -20.88
C LYS A 227 28.02 2.56 -19.43
N ASP A 228 27.43 1.78 -18.53
CA ASP A 228 27.72 1.86 -17.08
C ASP A 228 27.65 0.48 -16.43
N SER A 229 28.75 -0.26 -16.54
CA SER A 229 28.87 -1.57 -15.90
C SER A 229 28.94 -1.45 -14.39
N LYS A 230 28.08 -2.20 -13.71
CA LYS A 230 28.00 -2.33 -12.24
C LYS A 230 27.80 -3.80 -11.89
N TYR A 231 28.13 -4.19 -10.66
CA TYR A 231 27.94 -5.58 -10.24
C TYR A 231 26.48 -6.03 -10.39
N TRP A 232 25.49 -5.20 -10.02
CA TRP A 232 24.08 -5.61 -10.13
C TRP A 232 23.55 -5.65 -11.57
N THR A 233 24.03 -4.79 -12.46
CA THR A 233 23.64 -4.80 -13.88
C THR A 233 24.25 -6.00 -14.60
N MET A 234 25.52 -6.32 -14.32
CA MET A 234 26.17 -7.54 -14.81
C MET A 234 25.50 -8.81 -14.28
N HIS A 235 25.10 -8.83 -13.00
CA HIS A 235 24.35 -9.97 -12.44
C HIS A 235 23.02 -10.19 -13.18
N LEU A 236 22.27 -9.11 -13.47
CA LEU A 236 21.04 -9.22 -14.25
C LEU A 236 21.30 -9.74 -15.67
N LYS A 237 22.35 -9.24 -16.35
CA LYS A 237 22.75 -9.75 -17.67
C LYS A 237 23.02 -11.25 -17.64
N ALA A 238 23.78 -11.72 -16.66
CA ALA A 238 24.09 -13.14 -16.50
C ALA A 238 22.81 -13.99 -16.30
N LYS A 239 21.84 -13.48 -15.54
CA LYS A 239 20.53 -14.14 -15.37
C LYS A 239 19.73 -14.21 -16.67
N ILE A 240 19.74 -13.14 -17.46
CA ILE A 240 19.08 -13.10 -18.78
C ILE A 240 19.77 -14.07 -19.75
N GLU A 241 21.09 -14.10 -19.80
CA GLU A 241 21.87 -15.04 -20.60
C GLU A 241 21.56 -16.50 -20.24
N ALA A 242 21.51 -16.80 -18.94
CA ALA A 242 21.09 -18.10 -18.42
C ALA A 242 19.67 -18.46 -18.89
N ALA A 243 18.72 -17.53 -18.80
CA ALA A 243 17.34 -17.74 -19.24
C ALA A 243 17.21 -17.95 -20.76
N LEU A 244 18.13 -17.38 -21.54
CA LEU A 244 18.26 -17.60 -22.99
C LEU A 244 19.04 -18.87 -23.36
N GLY A 245 19.51 -19.65 -22.38
CA GLY A 245 20.31 -20.86 -22.60
C GLY A 245 21.78 -20.59 -22.95
N LYS A 246 22.23 -19.33 -22.88
CA LYS A 246 23.63 -18.91 -23.12
C LYS A 246 24.49 -19.16 -21.90
N LYS A 247 24.66 -20.43 -21.54
CA LYS A 247 25.29 -20.83 -20.27
C LYS A 247 26.73 -20.34 -20.13
N THR A 248 27.52 -20.39 -21.21
CA THR A 248 28.93 -19.95 -21.20
C THR A 248 29.01 -18.45 -20.92
N ASP A 249 28.29 -17.65 -21.71
CA ASP A 249 28.20 -16.20 -21.55
C ASP A 249 27.74 -15.83 -20.13
N ALA A 250 26.70 -16.50 -19.63
CA ALA A 250 26.19 -16.26 -18.28
C ALA A 250 27.24 -16.47 -17.19
N VAL A 251 28.08 -17.51 -17.32
CA VAL A 251 29.17 -17.77 -16.37
C VAL A 251 30.26 -16.71 -16.46
N GLU A 252 30.61 -16.27 -17.67
CA GLU A 252 31.61 -15.22 -17.88
C GLU A 252 31.14 -13.87 -17.33
N THR A 253 29.92 -13.46 -17.68
CA THR A 253 29.27 -12.26 -17.16
C THR A 253 29.15 -12.29 -15.63
N ALA A 254 28.77 -13.43 -15.04
CA ALA A 254 28.68 -13.58 -13.59
C ALA A 254 30.04 -13.41 -12.89
N LYS A 255 31.15 -13.87 -13.50
CA LYS A 255 32.50 -13.64 -12.97
C LYS A 255 32.87 -12.16 -12.99
N VAL A 256 32.52 -11.43 -14.05
CA VAL A 256 32.72 -9.97 -14.08
C VAL A 256 31.92 -9.30 -12.97
N SER A 257 30.68 -9.72 -12.75
CA SER A 257 29.88 -9.22 -11.63
C SER A 257 30.50 -9.51 -10.26
N ILE A 258 31.15 -10.67 -10.07
CA ILE A 258 31.84 -11.01 -8.81
C ILE A 258 32.98 -10.03 -8.56
N ASN A 259 33.86 -9.82 -9.54
CA ASN A 259 35.01 -8.92 -9.39
C ASN A 259 34.56 -7.49 -9.02
N LEU A 260 33.55 -6.96 -9.72
CA LEU A 260 32.98 -5.64 -9.41
C LEU A 260 32.33 -5.57 -8.02
N ALA A 261 31.75 -6.68 -7.54
CA ALA A 261 31.15 -6.75 -6.21
C ALA A 261 32.22 -6.81 -5.10
N GLU A 262 33.31 -7.55 -5.33
CA GLU A 262 34.46 -7.62 -4.42
C GLU A 262 35.15 -6.26 -4.26
N GLU A 263 35.40 -5.56 -5.38
CA GLU A 263 35.95 -4.20 -5.38
C GLU A 263 35.06 -3.22 -4.60
N ALA A 264 33.73 -3.41 -4.67
CA ALA A 264 32.75 -2.61 -3.93
C ALA A 264 32.51 -3.10 -2.48
N GLY A 265 33.17 -4.18 -2.04
CA GLY A 265 32.97 -4.77 -0.71
C GLY A 265 31.59 -5.42 -0.50
N ASN A 266 30.86 -5.76 -1.57
CA ASN A 266 29.50 -6.32 -1.52
C ASN A 266 29.48 -7.85 -1.65
N GLN A 267 29.63 -8.54 -0.51
CA GLN A 267 29.67 -10.01 -0.46
C GLN A 267 28.34 -10.68 -0.82
N ASP A 268 27.20 -9.99 -0.67
CA ASP A 268 25.90 -10.55 -1.03
C ASP A 268 25.83 -10.82 -2.55
N TYR A 269 26.35 -9.90 -3.35
CA TYR A 269 26.40 -10.07 -4.81
C TYR A 269 27.44 -11.09 -5.27
N VAL A 270 28.55 -11.26 -4.54
CA VAL A 270 29.46 -12.38 -4.79
C VAL A 270 28.70 -13.70 -4.65
N GLY A 271 28.02 -13.91 -3.52
CA GLY A 271 27.24 -15.11 -3.27
C GLY A 271 26.07 -15.32 -4.25
N LEU A 272 25.42 -14.25 -4.71
CA LEU A 272 24.37 -14.34 -5.75
C LEU A 272 24.91 -14.89 -7.07
N ASN A 273 26.07 -14.41 -7.51
CA ASN A 273 26.69 -14.86 -8.75
C ASN A 273 27.26 -16.28 -8.64
N GLU A 274 27.88 -16.64 -7.52
CA GLU A 274 28.35 -18.02 -7.28
C GLU A 274 27.20 -19.03 -7.33
N ARG A 275 26.04 -18.69 -6.74
CA ARG A 275 24.82 -19.53 -6.81
C ARG A 275 24.33 -19.67 -8.24
N LEU A 276 24.33 -18.59 -9.02
CA LEU A 276 23.97 -18.62 -10.45
C LEU A 276 24.92 -19.52 -11.24
N ILE A 277 26.24 -19.35 -11.09
CA ILE A 277 27.25 -20.19 -11.76
C ILE A 277 27.05 -21.66 -11.39
N LYS A 278 26.76 -21.95 -10.12
CA LYS A 278 26.49 -23.32 -9.65
C LYS A 278 25.25 -23.92 -10.28
N SER A 279 24.18 -23.15 -10.51
CA SER A 279 22.94 -23.66 -11.12
C SER A 279 23.04 -23.88 -12.64
N LEU A 280 24.13 -23.47 -13.28
CA LEU A 280 24.35 -23.64 -14.72
C LEU A 280 25.18 -24.88 -15.09
N LYS A 281 25.88 -25.47 -14.11
CA LYS A 281 26.62 -26.73 -14.23
C LYS A 281 25.66 -27.91 -14.32
#